data_AF-L1Q600-F1
#
_entry.id   AF-L1Q600-F1
#
_cell.length_a   1.000
_cell.length_b   1.000
_cell.length_c   1.000
_cell.angle_alpha   90.00
_cell.angle_beta   90.00
_cell.angle_gamma   90.00
#
_symmetry.space_group_name_H-M   'P 1'
#
loop_
_entity.id
_entity.type
_entity.pdbx_description
1 polymer ?
#
loop_
_entity_poly.entity_id
_entity_poly.type
_entity_poly.pdbx_seq_one_letter_code
_entity_poly.pdbx_strand_id
1 'polypeptide(L)'
;MRKTMLRSLSLVLTVGICTSLFTVKAYAADDNKRTIGRDYYISSIRGDNKNDATTENKPWETLDKLERIELQPGDRVLLESGSVFNGFIHLKDVSGTKENPIEITKLWW
;
A
#
# COMPACT_ATOMS: atom_id res chain seq x y z
N MET A 1 56.67 -49.62 21.95
CA MET A 1 56.30 -49.30 23.35
C MET A 1 55.33 -48.12 23.36
N ARG A 2 54.22 -48.28 24.11
CA ARG A 2 53.15 -47.31 24.48
C ARG A 2 52.14 -46.92 23.38
N LYS A 3 50.83 -46.83 23.62
CA LYS A 3 49.92 -47.19 24.74
C LYS A 3 48.48 -47.04 24.18
N THR A 4 47.65 -48.07 24.34
CA THR A 4 46.20 -48.07 24.67
C THR A 4 45.22 -47.02 24.10
N MET A 5 44.21 -47.52 23.37
CA MET A 5 42.75 -47.29 23.52
C MET A 5 42.23 -45.87 23.85
N LEU A 6 41.35 -45.32 22.99
CA LEU A 6 40.09 -44.72 23.47
C LEU A 6 39.02 -44.61 22.37
N ARG A 7 37.86 -45.20 22.65
CA ARG A 7 36.62 -45.13 21.87
C ARG A 7 36.03 -43.72 22.00
N SER A 8 35.51 -43.14 20.92
CA SER A 8 34.50 -42.09 21.03
C SER A 8 33.41 -42.28 19.98
N LEU A 9 32.38 -43.00 20.42
CA LEU A 9 31.01 -42.94 19.94
C LEU A 9 30.55 -41.48 20.00
N SER A 10 30.16 -40.87 18.88
CA SER A 10 29.53 -39.55 18.89
C SER A 10 28.28 -39.58 18.01
N LEU A 11 27.20 -39.98 18.69
CA LEU A 11 25.83 -39.48 18.62
C LEU A 11 25.45 -38.66 17.38
N VAL A 12 24.70 -39.30 16.46
CA VAL A 12 23.86 -38.60 15.48
C VAL A 12 22.76 -37.88 16.27
N LEU A 13 22.82 -36.56 16.35
CA LEU A 13 21.73 -35.72 16.85
C LEU A 13 20.96 -35.17 15.64
N THR A 14 19.89 -35.88 15.28
CA THR A 14 18.78 -35.29 14.52
C THR A 14 18.23 -34.11 15.30
N VAL A 15 17.91 -33.03 14.60
CA VAL A 15 16.61 -32.32 14.66
C VAL A 15 16.74 -31.14 13.70
N GLY A 16 16.03 -31.26 12.57
CA GLY A 16 15.87 -30.17 11.63
C GLY A 16 15.10 -29.04 12.30
N ILE A 17 15.69 -27.84 12.28
CA ILE A 17 14.97 -26.60 12.50
C ILE A 17 15.55 -25.57 11.52
N CYS A 18 15.08 -25.62 10.28
CA CYS A 18 15.06 -24.46 9.39
C CYS A 18 14.11 -23.43 9.99
N THR A 19 14.54 -22.69 11.01
CA THR A 19 13.81 -21.51 11.50
C THR A 19 14.72 -20.30 11.49
N SER A 20 15.31 -20.01 10.33
CA SER A 20 15.81 -18.67 10.05
C SER A 20 14.66 -17.82 9.50
N LEU A 21 13.94 -17.21 10.43
CA LEU A 21 13.39 -15.85 10.32
C LEU A 21 12.50 -15.55 9.10
N PHE A 22 11.31 -16.15 9.06
CA PHE A 22 10.17 -15.47 8.46
C PHE A 22 9.49 -14.67 9.56
N THR A 23 9.95 -13.43 9.79
CA THR A 23 9.08 -12.46 10.45
C THR A 23 7.95 -12.16 9.49
N VAL A 24 6.83 -12.87 9.62
CA VAL A 24 5.58 -12.45 8.99
C VAL A 24 5.22 -11.10 9.59
N LYS A 25 5.58 -10.03 8.87
CA LYS A 25 5.10 -8.70 9.17
C LYS A 25 3.60 -8.75 8.89
N ALA A 26 2.81 -8.94 9.95
CA ALA A 26 1.37 -8.77 9.88
C ALA A 26 1.15 -7.30 9.55
N TYR A 27 1.01 -6.99 8.26
CA TYR A 27 0.37 -5.76 7.85
C TYR A 27 -1.04 -5.89 8.39
N ALA A 28 -1.34 -5.16 9.46
CA ALA A 28 -2.71 -4.99 9.91
C ALA A 28 -3.50 -4.60 8.66
N ALA A 29 -4.47 -5.44 8.29
CA ALA A 29 -5.40 -5.09 7.24
C ALA A 29 -6.04 -3.77 7.70
N ASP A 30 -5.98 -2.77 6.84
CA ASP A 30 -6.68 -1.53 7.08
C ASP A 30 -8.18 -1.84 7.02
N ASP A 31 -8.79 -2.00 8.19
CA ASP A 31 -10.17 -2.43 8.40
C ASP A 31 -11.20 -1.39 7.92
N ASN A 32 -10.75 -0.27 7.34
CA ASN A 32 -11.59 0.74 6.73
C ASN A 32 -11.62 0.66 5.19
N LYS A 33 -11.70 -0.57 4.65
CA LYS A 33 -11.91 -0.73 3.22
C LYS A 33 -13.35 -0.37 2.87
N ARG A 34 -13.54 0.83 2.31
CA ARG A 34 -14.83 1.26 1.79
C ARG A 34 -15.39 0.24 0.79
N THR A 35 -16.67 -0.07 0.91
CA THR A 35 -17.35 -1.07 0.08
C THR A 35 -17.94 -0.50 -1.21
N ILE A 36 -17.95 0.84 -1.36
CA ILE A 36 -18.49 1.56 -2.51
C ILE A 36 -17.51 2.65 -2.94
N GLY A 37 -17.26 2.75 -4.25
CA GLY A 37 -16.34 3.73 -4.82
C GLY A 37 -14.88 3.39 -4.59
N ARG A 38 -14.01 4.13 -5.27
CA ARG A 38 -12.56 4.00 -5.21
C ARG A 38 -11.94 5.27 -4.65
N ASP A 39 -10.92 5.10 -3.83
CA ASP A 39 -10.10 6.21 -3.36
C ASP A 39 -8.86 6.32 -4.23
N TYR A 40 -8.57 7.54 -4.67
CA TYR A 40 -7.35 7.90 -5.39
C TYR A 40 -6.54 8.83 -4.49
N TYR A 41 -5.36 8.37 -4.06
CA TYR A 41 -4.44 9.17 -3.22
C TYR A 41 -3.41 9.89 -4.09
N ILE A 42 -3.28 11.20 -3.94
CA ILE A 42 -2.32 12.02 -4.69
C ILE A 42 -1.49 12.87 -3.70
N SER A 43 -0.17 12.87 -3.86
CA SER A 43 0.79 13.60 -3.05
C SER A 43 1.97 14.06 -3.91
N SER A 44 2.20 15.37 -3.99
CA SER A 44 3.38 15.93 -4.65
C SER A 44 4.65 15.82 -3.79
N ILE A 45 4.52 15.39 -2.53
CA ILE A 45 5.62 15.33 -1.55
C ILE A 45 6.25 13.92 -1.52
N ARG A 46 5.43 12.87 -1.62
CA ARG A 46 5.85 11.46 -1.48
C ARG A 46 5.24 10.51 -2.51
N GLY A 47 4.54 11.03 -3.52
CA GLY A 47 3.92 10.21 -4.56
C GLY A 47 4.90 9.67 -5.59
N ASP A 48 4.47 8.63 -6.29
CA ASP A 48 5.09 8.10 -7.50
C ASP A 48 3.98 7.69 -8.47
N ASN A 49 4.00 8.21 -9.71
CA ASN A 49 2.99 7.91 -10.73
C ASN A 49 2.97 6.45 -11.23
N LYS A 50 3.94 5.63 -10.80
CA LYS A 50 3.95 4.16 -10.97
C LYS A 50 3.08 3.43 -9.94
N ASN A 51 2.70 4.09 -8.85
CA ASN A 51 1.81 3.51 -7.85
C ASN A 51 0.40 3.27 -8.41
N ASP A 52 -0.39 2.48 -7.68
CA ASP A 52 -1.80 2.26 -8.00
C ASP A 52 -2.75 3.32 -7.39
N ALA A 53 -2.25 4.17 -6.49
CA ALA A 53 -3.00 5.20 -5.77
C ALA A 53 -4.22 4.68 -5.01
N THR A 54 -4.22 3.41 -4.59
CA THR A 54 -5.33 2.80 -3.84
C THR A 54 -5.17 2.86 -2.33
N THR A 55 -4.00 3.30 -1.85
CA THR A 55 -3.66 3.39 -0.43
C THR A 55 -2.81 4.63 -0.16
N GLU A 56 -2.88 5.15 1.07
CA GLU A 56 -2.13 6.34 1.54
C GLU A 56 -0.62 6.23 1.35
N ASN A 57 -0.06 5.02 1.46
CA ASN A 57 1.37 4.74 1.34
C ASN A 57 1.86 4.59 -0.11
N LYS A 58 0.94 4.58 -1.09
CA LYS A 58 1.26 4.48 -2.52
C LYS A 58 0.49 5.53 -3.34
N PRO A 59 0.62 6.84 -3.04
CA PRO A 59 -0.09 7.86 -3.79
C PRO A 59 0.56 8.10 -5.17
N TRP A 60 -0.22 8.63 -6.11
CA TRP A 60 0.33 9.26 -7.31
C TRP A 60 1.02 10.58 -6.98
N GLU A 61 1.97 10.98 -7.82
CA GLU A 61 2.72 12.22 -7.65
C GLU A 61 1.99 13.43 -8.26
N THR A 62 1.40 13.24 -9.44
CA THR A 62 0.78 14.33 -10.22
C THR A 62 -0.71 14.06 -10.47
N LEU A 63 -1.41 15.11 -10.92
CA LEU A 63 -2.84 15.03 -11.27
C LEU A 63 -3.09 14.31 -12.61
N ASP A 64 -2.07 14.17 -13.46
CA ASP A 64 -2.18 13.68 -14.84
C ASP A 64 -2.86 12.30 -14.96
N LYS A 65 -2.69 11.47 -13.93
CA LYS A 65 -3.30 10.13 -13.88
C LYS A 65 -4.82 10.22 -13.83
N LEU A 66 -5.39 11.27 -13.25
CA LEU A 66 -6.84 11.49 -13.17
C LEU A 66 -7.46 11.79 -14.54
N GLU A 67 -6.70 12.31 -15.52
CA GLU A 67 -7.22 12.60 -16.86
C GLU A 67 -7.76 11.35 -17.59
N ARG A 68 -7.29 10.17 -17.19
CA ARG A 68 -7.67 8.88 -17.78
C ARG A 68 -8.64 8.09 -16.90
N ILE A 69 -9.11 8.69 -15.81
CA ILE A 69 -10.04 8.06 -14.87
C ILE A 69 -11.41 8.67 -15.05
N GLU A 70 -12.39 7.82 -15.32
CA GLU A 70 -13.80 8.20 -15.26
C GLU A 70 -14.31 7.97 -13.84
N LEU A 71 -14.46 9.06 -13.08
CA LEU A 71 -14.93 8.99 -11.70
C LEU A 71 -16.40 8.51 -11.66
N GLN A 72 -16.64 7.47 -10.87
CA GLN A 72 -17.96 6.89 -10.67
C GLN A 72 -18.59 7.39 -9.35
N PRO A 73 -19.93 7.29 -9.18
CA PRO A 73 -20.57 7.58 -7.91
C PRO A 73 -19.90 6.87 -6.74
N GLY A 74 -19.52 7.66 -5.73
CA GLY A 74 -18.79 7.18 -4.57
C GLY A 74 -17.27 7.31 -4.69
N ASP A 75 -16.69 7.61 -5.84
CA ASP A 75 -15.23 7.77 -5.93
C ASP A 75 -14.74 9.01 -5.17
N ARG A 76 -13.50 8.95 -4.67
CA ARG A 76 -12.84 10.08 -3.99
C ARG A 76 -11.47 10.35 -4.55
N VAL A 77 -11.19 11.63 -4.75
CA VAL A 77 -9.85 12.14 -5.02
C VAL A 77 -9.34 12.76 -3.72
N LEU A 78 -8.32 12.13 -3.13
CA LEU A 78 -7.73 12.49 -1.85
C LEU A 78 -6.38 13.17 -2.10
N LEU A 79 -6.34 14.48 -1.88
CA LEU A 79 -5.15 15.31 -2.02
C LEU A 79 -4.42 15.40 -0.68
N GLU A 80 -3.13 15.09 -0.65
CA GLU A 80 -2.36 15.23 0.58
C GLU A 80 -2.27 16.71 0.99
N SER A 81 -2.57 17.00 2.26
CA SER A 81 -2.43 18.33 2.80
C SER A 81 -0.97 18.78 2.83
N GLY A 82 -0.72 19.99 2.32
CA GLY A 82 0.63 20.55 2.18
C GLY A 82 1.27 20.29 0.82
N SER A 83 0.72 19.37 0.02
CA SER A 83 1.13 19.22 -1.38
C SER A 83 0.77 20.45 -2.21
N VAL A 84 1.58 20.72 -3.23
CA VAL A 84 1.33 21.77 -4.23
C VAL A 84 1.30 21.10 -5.59
N PHE A 85 0.16 21.19 -6.27
CA PHE A 85 -0.05 20.56 -7.58
C PHE A 85 -0.11 21.62 -8.67
N ASN A 86 0.58 21.35 -9.79
CA ASN A 86 0.43 22.11 -11.02
C ASN A 86 -0.49 21.30 -11.96
N GLY A 87 -1.44 21.97 -12.61
CA GLY A 87 -2.40 21.34 -13.52
C GLY A 87 -3.85 21.50 -13.07
N PHE A 88 -4.73 20.65 -13.61
CA PHE A 88 -6.18 20.76 -13.41
C PHE A 88 -6.80 19.39 -13.10
N ILE A 89 -7.88 19.41 -12.33
CA ILE A 89 -8.79 18.25 -12.25
C ILE A 89 -9.94 18.52 -13.22
N HIS A 90 -10.06 17.67 -14.23
CA HIS A 90 -11.13 17.79 -15.23
C HIS A 90 -12.31 16.89 -14.84
N LEU A 91 -13.42 17.51 -14.41
CA LEU A 91 -14.70 16.82 -14.22
C LEU A 91 -15.58 17.07 -15.45
N LYS A 92 -15.54 16.15 -16.41
CA LYS A 92 -16.34 16.21 -17.64
C LYS A 92 -17.27 15.02 -17.68
N ASP A 93 -18.56 15.28 -17.84
CA ASP A 93 -19.60 14.25 -17.98
C ASP A 93 -19.63 13.22 -16.82
N VAL A 94 -19.18 13.63 -15.62
CA VAL A 94 -19.19 12.82 -14.40
C VAL A 94 -20.17 13.37 -13.38
N SER A 95 -20.84 12.47 -12.65
CA SER A 95 -21.84 12.79 -11.63
C SER A 95 -21.81 11.75 -10.52
N GLY A 96 -21.88 12.20 -9.28
CA GLY A 96 -22.23 11.34 -8.16
C GLY A 96 -23.75 11.16 -8.03
N THR A 97 -24.17 10.43 -7.00
CA THR A 97 -25.56 10.46 -6.51
C THR A 97 -25.63 11.11 -5.13
N LYS A 98 -26.84 11.31 -4.61
CA LYS A 98 -27.04 11.81 -3.24
C LYS A 98 -26.43 10.86 -2.20
N GLU A 99 -26.56 9.55 -2.42
CA GLU A 99 -26.08 8.51 -1.53
C GLU A 99 -24.57 8.24 -1.72
N ASN A 100 -24.08 8.40 -2.95
CA ASN A 100 -22.69 8.14 -3.33
C ASN A 100 -22.14 9.33 -4.13
N PRO A 101 -21.79 10.44 -3.47
CA PRO A 101 -21.20 11.58 -4.14
C PRO A 101 -19.81 11.24 -4.68
N ILE A 102 -19.36 11.98 -5.69
CA ILE A 102 -17.93 12.06 -6.03
C ILE A 102 -17.32 13.13 -5.13
N GLU A 103 -16.30 12.78 -4.36
CA GLU A 103 -15.66 13.71 -3.42
C GLU A 103 -14.26 14.10 -3.90
N ILE A 104 -13.96 15.39 -3.82
CA ILE A 104 -12.58 15.90 -3.96
C ILE A 104 -12.26 16.57 -2.63
N THR A 105 -11.32 16.01 -1.88
CA THR A 105 -11.01 16.47 -0.53
C THR A 105 -9.52 16.32 -0.23
N LYS A 106 -9.12 16.69 1.00
CA LYS A 106 -7.75 16.55 1.49
C LYS A 106 -7.71 15.86 2.84
N LEU A 107 -6.64 15.13 3.13
CA LEU A 107 -6.34 14.67 4.50
C LEU A 107 -4.85 14.85 4.82
N TRP A 108 -4.49 14.57 6.07
CA TRP A 108 -3.12 14.52 6.56
C TRP A 108 -2.81 13.05 6.86
N TRP A 109 -2.00 12.40 6.02
CA TRP A 109 -1.48 11.04 6.26
C TRP A 109 0.05 11.05 6.32
#